data_AF-A0A916QUI4-F1
#
_entry.id   AF-A0A916QUI4-F1
#
_cell.length_a   1.000
_cell.length_b   1.000
_cell.length_c   1.000
_cell.angle_alpha   90.00
_cell.angle_beta   90.00
_cell.angle_gamma   90.00
#
_symmetry.space_group_name_H-M   'P 1'
#
loop_
_entity.id
_entity.type
_entity.pdbx_description
1 polymer ?
#
loop_
_entity_poly.entity_id
_entity_poly.type
_entity_poly.pdbx_seq_one_letter_code
_entity_poly.pdbx_strand_id
1 'polypeptide(L)'
;MLIFNEGSEEPLADIVRNFWLDKQGEFKTLLKKLRGEEKELIASMVVTYDMDIATAKEKIKIYRKYIKSFLLKPDPKFSYINEYLKAREAEIARVNEKRKKDGEPLTDLVTLDAANIKREFKQGIESGVFDSINTQSISQIMREKGYELKNLSGSWYWVKYLDIGDI
;
A
#
# COMPACT_ATOMS: atom_id res chain seq x y z
N MET A 1 38.38 -7.06 34.33
CA MET A 1 37.67 -7.88 35.34
C MET A 1 36.20 -7.72 35.04
N LEU A 2 35.58 -8.72 34.41
CA LEU A 2 34.15 -8.69 34.10
C LEU A 2 33.42 -9.14 35.36
N ILE A 3 32.69 -8.23 35.99
CA ILE A 3 31.82 -8.55 37.11
C ILE A 3 30.57 -9.18 36.49
N PHE A 4 30.49 -10.51 36.53
CA PHE A 4 29.25 -11.21 36.26
C PHE A 4 28.34 -10.96 37.46
N ASN A 5 27.26 -10.22 37.24
CA ASN A 5 26.23 -10.02 38.24
C ASN A 5 25.50 -11.37 38.38
N GLU A 6 25.77 -12.10 39.44
CA GLU A 6 25.08 -13.34 39.77
C GLU A 6 23.59 -13.02 40.01
N GLY A 7 22.74 -13.32 39.03
CA GLY A 7 21.28 -13.33 39.20
C GLY A 7 20.47 -12.50 38.22
N SER A 8 20.54 -12.78 36.92
CA SER A 8 19.42 -12.42 36.01
C SER A 8 18.82 -13.69 35.41
N GLU A 9 17.50 -13.80 35.46
CA GLU A 9 16.72 -14.88 34.85
C GLU A 9 16.70 -14.81 33.31
N GLU A 10 17.40 -13.83 32.72
CA GLU A 10 17.38 -13.53 31.28
C GLU A 10 18.81 -13.28 30.72
N PRO A 11 19.63 -14.34 30.58
CA PRO A 11 21.01 -14.22 30.11
C PRO A 11 21.15 -13.55 28.74
N LEU A 12 20.14 -13.65 27.87
CA LEU A 12 20.13 -12.96 26.58
C LEU A 12 19.97 -11.44 26.70
N ALA A 13 19.13 -10.98 27.65
CA ALA A 13 18.93 -9.56 27.87
C ALA A 13 20.23 -8.89 28.37
N ASP A 14 20.97 -9.57 29.24
CA ASP A 14 22.26 -9.10 29.73
C ASP A 14 23.32 -9.04 28.64
N ILE A 15 23.39 -10.04 27.77
CA ILE A 15 24.31 -10.04 26.62
C ILE A 15 24.01 -8.86 25.70
N VAL A 16 22.74 -8.62 25.36
CA VAL A 16 22.33 -7.50 24.50
C VAL A 16 22.63 -6.16 25.16
N ARG A 17 22.36 -6.02 26.46
CA ARG A 17 22.66 -4.80 27.21
C ARG A 17 24.16 -4.52 27.22
N ASN A 18 24.98 -5.51 27.54
CA ASN A 18 26.43 -5.37 27.59
C ASN A 18 27.02 -5.04 26.21
N PHE A 19 26.51 -5.68 25.15
CA PHE A 19 26.87 -5.34 23.77
C PHE A 19 26.64 -3.85 23.47
N TRP A 20 25.48 -3.31 23.84
CA TRP A 20 25.17 -1.90 23.58
C TRP A 20 25.96 -0.94 24.47
N LEU A 21 26.30 -1.33 25.70
CA LEU A 21 27.19 -0.56 26.55
C LEU A 21 28.58 -0.43 25.92
N ASP A 22 29.14 -1.53 25.41
CA ASP A 22 30.45 -1.56 24.76
C ASP A 22 30.46 -0.77 23.45
N LYS A 23 29.38 -0.89 22.67
CA LYS A 23 29.27 -0.27 21.33
C LYS A 23 28.72 1.16 21.31
N GLN A 24 28.32 1.70 22.46
CA GLN A 24 27.66 3.01 22.53
C GLN A 24 28.50 4.15 21.94
N GLY A 25 29.82 4.14 22.18
CA GLY A 25 30.73 5.19 21.70
C GLY A 25 30.86 5.20 20.17
N GLU A 26 30.98 4.00 19.58
CA GLU A 26 31.04 3.79 18.14
C GLU A 26 29.73 4.26 17.46
N PHE A 27 28.59 3.84 18.02
CA PHE A 27 27.27 4.24 17.56
C PHE A 27 27.08 5.76 17.56
N LYS A 28 27.39 6.44 18.68
CA LYS A 28 27.31 7.90 18.80
C LYS A 28 28.21 8.62 17.80
N THR A 29 29.38 8.05 17.51
CA THR A 29 30.33 8.62 16.54
C THR A 29 29.79 8.50 15.11
N LEU A 30 29.19 7.36 14.76
CA LEU A 30 28.54 7.15 13.46
C LEU A 30 27.35 8.09 13.25
N LEU A 31 26.49 8.24 14.26
CA LEU A 31 25.34 9.14 14.20
C LEU A 31 25.69 10.60 13.88
N LYS A 32 26.84 11.09 14.38
CA LYS A 32 27.33 12.44 14.08
C LYS A 32 27.80 12.61 12.63
N LYS A 33 28.25 11.52 11.98
CA LYS A 33 28.75 11.53 10.60
C LYS A 33 27.63 11.31 9.57
N LEU A 34 26.60 10.56 9.94
CA LEU A 34 25.48 10.23 9.07
C LEU A 34 24.45 11.36 9.00
N ARG A 35 23.78 11.49 7.84
CA ARG A 35 22.72 12.45 7.58
C ARG A 35 21.49 11.74 7.00
N GLY A 36 20.33 12.38 7.14
CA GLY A 36 19.05 11.85 6.67
C GLY A 36 18.26 11.11 7.75
N GLU A 37 17.02 10.78 7.42
CA GLU A 37 16.05 10.16 8.35
C GLU A 37 16.48 8.76 8.81
N GLU A 38 17.24 8.04 7.99
CA GLU A 38 17.63 6.64 8.26
C GLU A 38 18.98 6.52 8.98
N LYS A 39 19.57 7.63 9.45
CA LYS A 39 20.91 7.61 10.06
C LYS A 39 21.03 6.68 11.26
N GLU A 40 19.98 6.55 12.06
CA GLU A 40 19.94 5.65 13.23
C GLU A 40 19.89 4.20 12.81
N LEU A 41 19.06 3.86 11.82
CA LEU A 41 19.00 2.52 11.25
C LEU A 41 20.35 2.11 10.66
N ILE A 42 20.97 2.98 9.88
CA ILE A 42 22.30 2.74 9.29
C ILE A 42 23.35 2.56 10.39
N ALA A 43 23.39 3.45 11.39
CA ALA A 43 24.36 3.36 12.48
C ALA A 43 24.20 2.05 13.28
N SER A 44 22.96 1.64 13.56
CA SER A 44 22.68 0.37 14.23
C SER A 44 23.11 -0.82 13.39
N MET A 45 22.86 -0.82 12.08
CA MET A 45 23.27 -1.93 11.21
C MET A 45 24.79 -2.07 11.14
N VAL A 46 25.52 -0.95 11.02
CA VAL A 46 26.99 -0.93 11.01
C VAL A 46 27.54 -1.53 12.30
N VAL A 47 27.00 -1.11 13.45
CA VAL A 47 27.49 -1.53 14.77
C VAL A 47 27.13 -2.97 15.11
N THR A 48 25.89 -3.38 14.81
CA THR A 48 25.38 -4.72 15.16
C THR A 48 25.95 -5.82 14.28
N TYR A 49 26.13 -5.54 13.00
CA TYR A 49 26.54 -6.56 12.02
C TYR A 49 27.96 -6.38 11.50
N ASP A 50 28.72 -5.45 12.09
CA ASP A 50 30.10 -5.12 11.71
C ASP A 50 30.27 -4.94 10.19
N MET A 51 29.42 -4.10 9.60
CA MET A 51 29.39 -3.85 8.16
C MET A 51 29.69 -2.40 7.83
N ASP A 52 30.21 -2.14 6.63
CA ASP A 52 30.44 -0.77 6.19
C ASP A 52 29.14 -0.02 5.86
N ILE A 53 29.22 1.33 5.85
CA ILE A 53 28.07 2.22 5.60
C ILE A 53 27.46 2.01 4.21
N ALA A 54 28.26 1.70 3.19
CA ALA A 54 27.77 1.52 1.83
C ALA A 54 26.95 0.23 1.72
N THR A 55 27.44 -0.85 2.34
CA THR A 55 26.74 -2.13 2.46
C THR A 55 25.43 -1.95 3.23
N ALA A 56 25.42 -1.25 4.37
CA ALA A 56 24.20 -0.97 5.13
C ALA A 56 23.15 -0.21 4.29
N LYS A 57 23.57 0.82 3.54
CA LYS A 57 22.70 1.58 2.63
C LYS A 57 22.11 0.71 1.52
N GLU A 58 22.92 -0.14 0.89
CA GLU A 58 22.43 -1.02 -0.17
C GLU A 58 21.43 -2.04 0.38
N LYS A 59 21.65 -2.59 1.58
CA LYS A 59 20.69 -3.49 2.25
C LYS A 59 19.36 -2.80 2.54
N ILE A 60 19.36 -1.57 3.04
CA ILE A 60 18.14 -0.77 3.26
C ILE A 60 17.42 -0.52 1.94
N LYS A 61 18.15 -0.18 0.87
CA LYS A 61 17.57 0.02 -0.46
C LYS A 61 16.93 -1.24 -1.02
N ILE A 62 17.59 -2.40 -0.88
CA ILE A 62 17.03 -3.70 -1.27
C ILE A 62 15.77 -3.99 -0.46
N TYR A 63 15.79 -3.78 0.86
CA TYR A 63 14.64 -3.98 1.72
C TYR A 63 13.46 -3.07 1.35
N ARG A 64 13.71 -1.79 1.05
CA ARG A 64 12.69 -0.87 0.54
C ARG A 64 12.10 -1.34 -0.78
N LYS A 65 12.96 -1.79 -1.71
CA LYS A 65 12.50 -2.36 -2.99
C LYS A 65 11.67 -3.62 -2.77
N TYR A 66 12.05 -4.46 -1.82
CA TYR A 66 11.31 -5.65 -1.43
C TYR A 66 9.95 -5.30 -0.81
N ILE A 67 9.90 -4.39 0.17
CA ILE A 67 8.64 -3.87 0.71
C ILE A 67 7.75 -3.35 -0.42
N LYS A 68 8.31 -2.53 -1.33
CA LYS A 68 7.57 -1.96 -2.45
C LYS A 68 7.06 -2.99 -3.45
N SER A 69 7.80 -4.08 -3.65
CA SER A 69 7.48 -5.08 -4.68
C SER A 69 6.68 -6.27 -4.15
N PHE A 70 6.79 -6.60 -2.86
CA PHE A 70 6.18 -7.78 -2.25
C PHE A 70 5.12 -7.45 -1.19
N LEU A 71 5.38 -6.49 -0.29
CA LEU A 71 4.40 -6.10 0.74
C LEU A 71 3.38 -5.08 0.22
N LEU A 72 3.77 -4.27 -0.77
CA LEU A 72 2.92 -3.31 -1.45
C LEU A 72 2.41 -3.84 -2.81
N LYS A 73 2.40 -5.17 -3.03
CA LYS A 73 1.60 -5.70 -4.14
C LYS A 73 0.17 -5.18 -3.94
N PRO A 74 -0.42 -4.50 -4.93
CA PRO A 74 -1.78 -4.01 -4.80
C PRO A 74 -2.65 -5.20 -4.44
N ASP A 75 -3.37 -5.09 -3.32
CA ASP A 75 -4.25 -6.14 -2.80
C ASP A 75 -4.99 -6.78 -3.99
N PRO A 76 -4.95 -8.11 -4.13
CA PRO A 76 -5.51 -8.79 -5.29
C PRO A 76 -6.97 -8.38 -5.56
N LYS A 77 -7.74 -8.00 -4.52
CA LYS A 77 -9.09 -7.43 -4.63
C LYS A 77 -9.09 -6.09 -5.37
N PHE A 78 -8.14 -5.21 -5.04
CA PHE A 78 -7.95 -3.93 -5.73
C PHE A 78 -7.52 -4.12 -7.17
N SER A 79 -6.55 -5.01 -7.41
CA SER A 79 -6.05 -5.27 -8.76
C SER A 79 -7.15 -5.84 -9.66
N TYR A 80 -7.90 -6.82 -9.16
CA TYR A 80 -9.01 -7.45 -9.86
C TYR A 80 -10.11 -6.45 -10.24
N ILE A 81 -10.59 -5.65 -9.28
CA ILE A 81 -11.66 -4.69 -9.59
C ILE A 81 -11.17 -3.54 -10.46
N ASN A 82 -9.88 -3.17 -10.42
CA ASN A 82 -9.35 -2.09 -11.26
C ASN A 82 -9.47 -2.42 -12.74
N GLU A 83 -9.23 -3.66 -13.14
CA GLU A 83 -9.37 -4.07 -14.54
C GLU A 83 -10.83 -3.95 -15.00
N TYR A 84 -11.76 -4.42 -14.15
CA TYR A 84 -13.20 -4.28 -14.38
C TYR A 84 -13.63 -2.80 -14.50
N LEU A 85 -13.22 -1.95 -13.56
CA LEU A 85 -13.57 -0.53 -13.55
C LEU A 85 -12.97 0.21 -14.74
N LYS A 86 -11.71 -0.07 -15.10
CA LYS A 86 -11.04 0.55 -16.24
C LYS A 86 -11.77 0.26 -17.55
N ALA A 87 -12.27 -0.96 -17.74
CA ALA A 87 -13.07 -1.30 -18.91
C ALA A 87 -14.38 -0.49 -18.97
N ARG A 88 -15.02 -0.25 -17.81
CA ARG A 88 -16.26 0.55 -17.73
C ARG A 88 -16.02 2.03 -17.97
N GLU A 89 -14.96 2.60 -17.38
CA GLU A 89 -14.58 4.00 -17.62
C GLU A 89 -14.22 4.23 -19.10
N ALA A 90 -13.53 3.29 -19.74
CA ALA A 90 -13.20 3.36 -21.17
C ALA A 90 -14.45 3.32 -22.06
N GLU A 91 -15.48 2.56 -21.67
CA GLU A 91 -16.74 2.51 -22.42
C GLU A 91 -17.50 3.84 -22.35
N ILE A 92 -17.57 4.47 -21.17
CA ILE A 92 -18.18 5.80 -21.02
C ILE A 92 -17.42 6.84 -21.85
N ALA A 93 -16.09 6.78 -21.86
CA ALA A 93 -15.27 7.67 -22.70
C ALA A 93 -15.59 7.51 -24.20
N ARG A 94 -15.79 6.27 -24.69
CA ARG A 94 -16.19 6.01 -26.08
C ARG A 94 -17.58 6.54 -26.41
N VAL A 95 -18.53 6.35 -25.50
CA VAL A 95 -19.90 6.90 -25.65
C VAL A 95 -19.84 8.42 -25.75
N ASN A 96 -19.07 9.08 -24.88
CA ASN A 96 -18.89 10.53 -24.92
C ASN A 96 -18.21 11.00 -26.22
N GLU A 97 -17.23 10.28 -26.73
CA GLU A 97 -16.61 10.62 -28.02
C GLU A 97 -17.62 10.57 -29.17
N LYS A 98 -18.50 9.57 -29.18
CA LYS A 98 -19.59 9.47 -30.16
C LYS A 98 -20.58 10.63 -30.02
N ARG A 99 -21.07 10.89 -28.80
CA ARG A 99 -21.99 11.99 -28.52
C ARG A 99 -21.43 13.35 -28.93
N LYS A 100 -20.13 13.57 -28.72
CA LYS A 100 -19.44 14.78 -29.18
C LYS A 100 -19.51 14.94 -30.70
N LYS A 101 -19.39 13.86 -31.47
CA LYS A 101 -19.53 13.87 -32.94
C LYS A 101 -20.97 14.13 -33.37
N ASP A 102 -21.93 13.61 -32.59
CA ASP A 102 -23.37 13.72 -32.86
C ASP A 102 -23.99 15.03 -32.34
N GLY A 103 -23.22 15.87 -31.63
CA GLY A 103 -23.70 17.12 -31.02
C GLY A 103 -24.59 16.90 -29.79
N GLU A 104 -24.56 15.72 -29.19
CA GLU A 104 -25.35 15.34 -28.02
C GLU A 104 -24.65 15.70 -26.70
N PRO A 105 -25.41 15.94 -25.61
CA PRO A 105 -24.85 16.18 -24.28
C PRO A 105 -23.98 15.02 -23.79
N LEU A 106 -22.77 15.35 -23.31
CA LEU A 106 -21.85 14.37 -22.73
C LEU A 106 -22.39 13.85 -21.39
N THR A 107 -21.97 12.64 -21.04
CA THR A 107 -22.22 12.06 -19.71
C THR A 107 -21.02 12.33 -18.82
N ASP A 108 -21.23 13.06 -17.74
CA ASP A 108 -20.22 13.47 -16.75
C ASP A 108 -20.06 12.47 -15.60
N LEU A 109 -20.79 11.36 -15.63
CA LEU A 109 -20.85 10.41 -14.53
C LEU A 109 -20.78 8.96 -15.01
N VAL A 110 -20.05 8.14 -14.26
CA VAL A 110 -20.03 6.69 -14.40
C VAL A 110 -20.96 6.11 -13.34
N THR A 111 -21.96 5.34 -13.76
CA THR A 111 -22.85 4.60 -12.86
C THR A 111 -22.60 3.10 -12.97
N LEU A 112 -22.45 2.44 -11.82
CA LEU A 112 -22.27 1.00 -11.71
C LEU A 112 -23.27 0.44 -10.71
N ASP A 113 -24.10 -0.50 -11.13
CA ASP A 113 -25.05 -1.17 -10.24
C ASP A 113 -24.30 -1.88 -9.10
N ALA A 114 -24.69 -1.59 -7.85
CA ALA A 114 -24.06 -2.15 -6.67
C ALA A 114 -24.17 -3.69 -6.59
N ALA A 115 -25.24 -4.28 -7.12
CA ALA A 115 -25.41 -5.73 -7.21
C ALA A 115 -24.45 -6.35 -8.22
N ASN A 116 -24.17 -5.66 -9.34
CA ASN A 116 -23.18 -6.13 -10.31
C ASN A 116 -21.77 -6.08 -9.72
N ILE A 117 -21.39 -5.00 -9.01
CA ILE A 117 -20.10 -4.94 -8.32
C ILE A 117 -19.93 -6.09 -7.32
N LYS A 118 -20.96 -6.39 -6.53
CA LYS A 118 -20.93 -7.55 -5.63
C LYS A 118 -20.73 -8.87 -6.38
N ARG A 119 -21.35 -9.02 -7.54
CA ARG A 119 -21.22 -10.22 -8.39
C ARG A 119 -19.80 -10.37 -8.95
N GLU A 120 -19.19 -9.28 -9.43
CA GLU A 120 -17.81 -9.28 -9.91
C GLU A 120 -16.84 -9.74 -8.82
N PHE A 121 -16.96 -9.19 -7.61
CA PHE A 121 -16.14 -9.62 -6.48
C PHE A 121 -16.38 -11.10 -6.11
N LYS A 122 -17.60 -11.60 -6.24
CA LYS A 122 -17.90 -13.03 -6.05
C LYS A 122 -17.20 -13.90 -7.10
N GLN A 123 -17.18 -13.47 -8.37
CA GLN A 123 -16.45 -14.17 -9.43
C GLN A 123 -14.94 -14.20 -9.18
N GLY A 124 -14.37 -13.14 -8.61
CA GLY A 124 -12.97 -13.11 -8.19
C GLY A 124 -12.64 -14.17 -7.13
N ILE A 125 -13.57 -14.46 -6.22
CA ILE A 125 -13.46 -15.57 -5.26
C ILE A 125 -13.57 -16.92 -5.97
N GLU A 126 -14.59 -17.09 -6.82
CA GLU A 126 -14.82 -18.34 -7.57
C GLU A 126 -13.65 -18.68 -8.50
N SER A 127 -12.91 -17.68 -8.96
CA SER A 127 -11.73 -17.82 -9.83
C SER A 127 -10.40 -17.96 -9.04
N GLY A 128 -10.45 -17.95 -7.70
CA GLY A 128 -9.27 -18.13 -6.85
C GLY A 128 -8.32 -16.91 -6.78
N VAL A 129 -8.79 -15.70 -7.13
CA VAL A 129 -7.96 -14.48 -7.07
C VAL A 129 -7.78 -14.00 -5.63
N PHE A 130 -8.78 -14.20 -4.77
CA PHE A 130 -8.74 -13.93 -3.33
C PHE A 130 -9.78 -14.78 -2.57
N ASP A 131 -9.50 -15.11 -1.31
CA ASP A 131 -10.27 -16.13 -0.57
C ASP A 131 -11.63 -15.63 -0.05
N SER A 132 -11.74 -14.34 0.26
CA SER A 132 -12.97 -13.78 0.85
C SER A 132 -13.09 -12.28 0.67
N ILE A 133 -14.32 -11.79 0.67
CA ILE A 133 -14.61 -10.36 0.73
C ILE A 133 -15.97 -10.10 1.39
N ASN A 134 -16.07 -8.99 2.12
CA ASN A 134 -17.32 -8.54 2.73
C ASN A 134 -17.77 -7.19 2.14
N THR A 135 -19.02 -6.80 2.42
CA THR A 135 -19.61 -5.55 1.90
C THR A 135 -18.85 -4.29 2.33
N GLN A 136 -18.24 -4.28 3.53
CA GLN A 136 -17.46 -3.12 4.01
C GLN A 136 -16.18 -2.97 3.18
N SER A 137 -15.46 -4.07 2.91
CA SER A 137 -14.27 -4.06 2.06
C SER A 137 -14.59 -3.61 0.64
N ILE A 138 -15.68 -4.12 0.04
CA ILE A 138 -16.14 -3.64 -1.28
C ILE A 138 -16.38 -2.13 -1.23
N SER A 139 -17.07 -1.64 -0.19
CA SER A 139 -17.39 -0.22 -0.07
C SER A 139 -16.14 0.65 0.08
N GLN A 140 -15.16 0.19 0.86
CA GLN A 140 -13.89 0.88 1.01
C GLN A 140 -13.13 0.94 -0.31
N ILE A 141 -13.00 -0.19 -1.01
CA ILE A 141 -12.29 -0.27 -2.30
C ILE A 141 -12.92 0.69 -3.32
N MET A 142 -14.27 0.72 -3.41
CA MET A 142 -14.97 1.60 -4.34
C MET A 142 -14.76 3.09 -4.00
N ARG A 143 -14.79 3.46 -2.71
CA ARG A 143 -14.52 4.84 -2.26
C ARG A 143 -13.10 5.27 -2.56
N GLU A 144 -12.12 4.40 -2.33
CA GLU A 144 -10.71 4.67 -2.67
C GLU A 144 -10.50 4.86 -4.19
N LYS A 145 -11.44 4.39 -5.02
CA LYS A 145 -11.45 4.62 -6.48
C LYS A 145 -12.21 5.88 -6.91
N GLY A 146 -12.72 6.63 -5.94
CA GLY A 146 -13.50 7.86 -6.16
C GLY A 146 -14.98 7.61 -6.46
N TYR A 147 -15.51 6.44 -6.15
CA TYR A 147 -16.95 6.16 -6.28
C TYR A 147 -17.69 6.42 -4.97
N GLU A 148 -18.89 6.97 -5.10
CA GLU A 148 -19.84 7.18 -4.02
C GLU A 148 -21.06 6.28 -4.21
N LEU A 149 -21.57 5.70 -3.12
CA LEU A 149 -22.79 4.88 -3.17
C LEU A 149 -24.02 5.78 -3.07
N LYS A 150 -24.85 5.82 -4.11
CA LYS A 150 -26.09 6.62 -4.17
C LYS A 150 -27.30 5.75 -4.47
N ASN A 151 -28.44 6.10 -3.90
CA ASN A 151 -29.73 5.51 -4.27
C ASN A 151 -30.34 6.36 -5.39
N LEU A 152 -30.48 5.77 -6.57
CA LEU A 152 -31.10 6.39 -7.74
C LEU A 152 -32.37 5.59 -8.07
N SER A 153 -33.53 6.24 -7.94
CA SER A 153 -34.83 5.68 -8.31
C SER A 153 -35.11 4.30 -7.69
N GLY A 154 -34.75 4.11 -6.41
CA GLY A 154 -35.01 2.88 -5.66
C GLY A 154 -33.94 1.80 -5.80
N SER A 155 -32.89 2.04 -6.58
CA SER A 155 -31.76 1.12 -6.78
C SER A 155 -30.43 1.75 -6.36
N TRP A 156 -29.49 0.94 -5.88
CA TRP A 156 -28.19 1.42 -5.39
C TRP A 156 -27.11 1.36 -6.48
N TYR A 157 -26.43 2.48 -6.68
CA TYR A 157 -25.37 2.63 -7.68
C TYR A 157 -24.10 3.21 -7.06
N TRP A 158 -22.96 2.72 -7.51
CA TRP A 158 -21.68 3.39 -7.36
C TRP A 158 -21.54 4.44 -8.46
N VAL A 159 -21.36 5.69 -8.06
CA VAL A 159 -21.31 6.86 -8.95
C VAL A 159 -19.96 7.52 -8.82
N LYS A 160 -19.32 7.80 -9.96
CA LYS A 160 -18.08 8.59 -10.03
C LYS A 160 -18.26 9.69 -11.06
N TYR A 161 -18.01 10.93 -10.67
CA TYR A 161 -18.01 12.06 -11.58
C TYR A 161 -16.69 12.08 -12.36
N LEU A 162 -16.80 12.32 -13.65
CA LEU A 162 -15.68 12.49 -14.57
C LEU A 162 -15.41 13.98 -14.69
N ASP A 163 -14.13 14.35 -14.60
CA ASP A 163 -13.68 15.68 -14.97
C ASP A 163 -13.69 15.79 -16.50
N ILE A 164 -14.85 16.10 -17.04
CA ILE A 164 -14.99 16.61 -18.41
C ILE A 164 -14.68 18.11 -18.31
N GLY A 165 -13.38 18.43 -18.32
CA GLY A 165 -12.90 19.81 -18.14
C GLY A 165 -13.66 20.82 -18.99
N ASP A 166 -13.73 22.06 -18.48
CA ASP A 166 -14.47 23.18 -19.08
C ASP A 166 -14.29 23.21 -20.61
N ILE A 167 -15.39 22.96 -21.33
CA ILE A 167 -15.49 23.12 -22.79
C ILE A 167 -15.67 24.59 -23.12
#